data_AF-A0A2S6AZ18-F1
#
_entry.id   AF-A0A2S6AZ18-F1
#
_cell.length_a   1.000
_cell.length_b   1.000
_cell.length_c   1.000
_cell.angle_alpha   90.00
_cell.angle_beta   90.00
_cell.angle_gamma   90.00
#
_symmetry.space_group_name_H-M   'P 1'
#
loop_
_entity.id
_entity.type
_entity.pdbx_description
1 polymer ?
#
loop_
_entity_poly.entity_id
_entity_poly.type
_entity_poly.pdbx_seq_one_letter_code
_entity_poly.pdbx_strand_id
1 'polypeptide(L)' 'VATNHHCVYNSVAVNSTPERDLLANGFLAKSFAEELPAAPGSRIYVTKAVTNVTSQVITPEVDKLAGKARVDAGEKNMK' A
#
# COMPACT_ATOMS: atom_id res chain seq x y z
N VAL A 1 -11.35 6.45 -7.40
CA VAL A 1 -10.53 6.78 -6.21
C VAL A 1 -9.73 8.03 -6.55
N ALA A 2 -9.64 9.01 -5.65
CA ALA A 2 -8.78 10.19 -5.85
C ALA A 2 -7.51 10.05 -5.00
N THR A 3 -6.37 10.41 -5.57
CA THR A 3 -5.07 10.44 -4.88
C THR A 3 -4.16 11.45 -5.58
N ASN A 4 -2.95 11.66 -5.07
CA ASN A 4 -2.02 12.57 -5.72
C ASN A 4 -1.43 11.97 -6.99
N HIS A 5 -1.07 12.85 -7.93
CA HIS A 5 -0.42 12.46 -9.19
C HIS A 5 0.84 11.62 -8.94
N HIS A 6 1.67 12.00 -7.96
CA HIS A 6 2.89 11.25 -7.65
C HIS A 6 2.61 9.82 -7.12
N CYS A 7 1.45 9.56 -6.52
CA CYS A 7 1.07 8.22 -6.07
C CYS A 7 0.74 7.29 -7.26
N VAL A 8 0.25 7.86 -8.37
CA VAL A 8 -0.12 7.11 -9.58
C VAL A 8 0.90 7.25 -10.70
N TYR A 9 1.99 7.98 -10.47
CA TYR A 9 2.99 8.30 -11.50
C TYR A 9 3.46 7.06 -12.26
N ASN A 10 3.76 5.97 -11.54
CA ASN A 10 4.14 4.71 -12.16
C ASN A 10 3.02 4.12 -13.06
N SER A 11 1.76 4.19 -12.64
CA SER A 11 0.63 3.73 -13.46
C SER A 11 0.42 4.58 -14.71
N VAL A 12 0.65 5.89 -14.61
CA VAL A 12 0.63 6.79 -15.78
C VAL A 12 1.79 6.47 -16.72
N ALA A 13 3.00 6.29 -16.17
CA ALA A 13 4.21 5.99 -16.94
C ALA A 13 4.12 4.64 -17.68
N VAL A 14 3.63 3.57 -17.04
CA VAL A 14 3.46 2.24 -17.65
C VAL A 14 2.45 2.26 -18.81
N ASN A 15 1.50 3.21 -18.80
CA ASN A 15 0.53 3.40 -19.88
C ASN A 15 0.94 4.48 -20.90
N SER A 16 2.11 5.11 -20.73
CA SER A 16 2.65 6.12 -21.63
C SER A 16 3.60 5.50 -22.64
N THR A 17 3.59 6.05 -23.86
CA THR A 17 4.60 5.77 -24.89
C THR A 17 5.14 7.09 -25.43
N PRO A 18 6.25 7.12 -26.20
CA PRO A 18 6.71 8.35 -26.83
C PRO A 18 5.65 9.02 -27.71
N GLU A 19 4.79 8.24 -28.37
CA GLU A 19 3.71 8.72 -29.23
C GLU A 19 2.45 9.13 -28.44
N ARG A 20 2.30 8.61 -27.21
CA ARG A 20 1.18 8.88 -26.31
C ARG A 20 1.71 9.18 -24.90
N ASP A 21 2.26 10.37 -24.75
CA ASP A 21 2.83 10.83 -23.49
C ASP A 21 1.74 11.31 -22.52
N LEU A 22 1.29 10.40 -21.64
CA LEU A 22 0.29 10.72 -20.62
C LEU A 22 0.89 11.50 -19.44
N LEU A 23 2.22 11.47 -19.27
CA LEU A 23 2.90 12.23 -18.22
C LEU A 23 2.89 13.72 -18.55
N ALA A 24 3.16 14.07 -19.81
CA ALA A 24 3.15 15.45 -20.27
C ALA A 24 1.73 15.98 -20.52
N ASN A 25 0.86 15.18 -21.14
CA ASN A 25 -0.44 15.67 -21.64
C ASN A 25 -1.62 15.34 -20.71
N GLY A 26 -1.39 14.54 -19.67
CA GLY A 26 -2.44 14.05 -18.80
C GLY A 26 -3.32 12.98 -19.45
N PHE A 27 -4.31 12.50 -18.69
CA PHE A 27 -5.24 11.47 -19.12
C PHE A 27 -6.63 11.71 -18.50
N LEU A 28 -7.67 11.58 -19.32
CA LEU A 28 -9.06 11.62 -18.91
C LEU A 28 -9.84 10.57 -19.70
N ALA A 29 -10.31 9.52 -19.01
CA ALA A 29 -11.24 8.55 -19.59
C ALA A 29 -12.65 9.17 -19.64
N LYS A 30 -13.30 9.17 -20.81
CA LYS A 30 -14.67 9.72 -20.93
C LYS A 30 -15.75 8.72 -20.52
N SER A 31 -15.38 7.46 -20.38
CA SER A 31 -16.24 6.37 -19.93
C SER A 31 -15.42 5.33 -19.14
N PHE A 32 -16.09 4.49 -18.35
CA PHE A 32 -15.41 3.43 -17.60
C PHE A 32 -14.69 2.41 -18.50
N ALA A 33 -15.16 2.22 -19.73
CA ALA A 33 -14.51 1.32 -20.69
C ALA A 33 -13.16 1.86 -21.21
N GLU A 34 -12.92 3.17 -21.09
CA GLU A 34 -11.68 3.82 -21.50
C GLU A 34 -10.63 3.87 -20.37
N GLU A 35 -10.97 3.44 -19.16
CA GLU A 35 -10.01 3.38 -18.05
C GLU A 35 -8.88 2.42 -18.36
N LEU A 36 -7.65 2.87 -18.10
CA LEU A 36 -6.45 2.06 -18.30
C LEU A 36 -6.12 1.28 -17.02
N PRO A 37 -5.58 0.05 -17.13
CA PRO A 37 -5.14 -0.69 -15.97
C PRO A 37 -4.00 0.05 -15.27
N ALA A 38 -4.06 0.11 -13.94
CA ALA A 38 -2.94 0.57 -13.13
C ALA A 38 -1.73 -0.38 -13.29
N ALA A 39 -0.54 0.07 -12.87
CA ALA A 39 0.66 -0.75 -12.93
C ALA A 39 0.46 -2.11 -12.21
N PRO A 40 1.04 -3.22 -12.72
CA PRO A 40 0.92 -4.53 -12.09
C PRO A 40 1.27 -4.49 -10.59
N GLY A 41 0.46 -5.16 -9.77
CA GLY A 41 0.62 -5.15 -8.32
C GLY A 41 -0.01 -3.96 -7.59
N SER A 42 -0.63 -3.01 -8.31
CA SER A 42 -1.43 -1.94 -7.70
C SER A 42 -2.57 -2.51 -6.86
N ARG A 43 -2.81 -1.92 -5.69
CA ARG A 43 -3.85 -2.37 -4.75
C ARG A 43 -4.58 -1.19 -4.13
N ILE A 44 -5.87 -1.40 -3.87
CA ILE A 44 -6.68 -0.56 -2.99
C ILE A 44 -7.08 -1.42 -1.80
N TYR A 45 -6.70 -0.99 -0.60
CA TYR A 45 -7.09 -1.66 0.64
C TYR A 45 -8.25 -0.91 1.28
N VAL A 46 -9.32 -1.64 1.59
CA VAL A 46 -10.49 -1.10 2.30
C VAL A 46 -10.52 -1.77 3.67
N THR A 47 -10.31 -0.97 4.73
CA THR A 47 -10.34 -1.46 6.11
C THR A 47 -11.71 -2.02 6.46
N LYS A 48 -11.75 -3.27 6.97
CA LYS A 48 -12.99 -3.93 7.38
C LYS A 48 -13.18 -3.97 8.90
N ALA A 49 -12.10 -4.12 9.66
CA ALA A 49 -12.13 -4.21 11.11
C ALA A 49 -10.79 -3.73 11.69
N VAL A 50 -10.83 -3.31 12.96
CA VAL A 50 -9.66 -2.98 13.78
C VAL A 50 -9.83 -3.67 15.12
N THR A 51 -8.81 -4.39 15.58
CA THR A 51 -8.83 -5.18 16.81
C THR A 51 -7.68 -4.75 17.71
N ASN A 52 -7.95 -4.58 19.01
CA ASN A 52 -6.88 -4.39 19.99
C ASN A 52 -6.17 -5.73 20.24
N VAL A 53 -4.89 -5.80 19.86
CA VAL A 53 -4.03 -7.00 20.00
C VAL A 53 -2.84 -6.76 20.93
N THR A 54 -2.85 -5.68 21.73
CA THR A 54 -1.71 -5.31 22.59
C THR A 54 -1.25 -6.47 23.47
N SER A 55 -2.19 -7.18 24.11
CA SER A 55 -1.87 -8.31 24.99
C SER A 55 -1.44 -9.58 24.26
N GLN A 56 -1.65 -9.66 22.93
CA GLN A 56 -1.22 -10.79 22.10
C GLN A 56 0.21 -10.58 21.62
N VAL A 57 0.56 -9.34 21.25
CA VAL A 57 1.91 -9.00 20.78
C VAL A 57 2.87 -8.82 21.95
N ILE A 58 2.48 -8.05 22.96
CA ILE A 58 3.27 -7.76 24.17
C ILE A 58 2.66 -8.50 25.35
N THR A 59 2.96 -9.79 25.44
CA THR A 59 2.63 -10.63 26.61
C THR A 59 3.47 -10.23 27.83
N PRO A 60 3.07 -10.58 29.06
CA PRO A 60 3.87 -10.33 30.27
C PRO A 60 5.31 -10.87 30.21
N GLU A 61 5.55 -11.95 29.47
CA GLU A 61 6.88 -12.54 29.27
C GLU A 61 7.75 -11.66 28.38
N VAL A 62 7.20 -11.23 27.24
CA VAL A 62 7.83 -10.27 26.33
C VAL A 62 8.13 -8.95 27.04
N ASP A 63 7.23 -8.47 27.90
CA ASP A 63 7.39 -7.20 28.59
C ASP A 63 8.60 -7.18 29.56
N LYS A 64 8.98 -8.35 30.09
CA LYS A 64 10.18 -8.51 30.94
C LYS A 64 11.48 -8.53 30.16
N LEU A 65 11.43 -8.75 28.85
CA LEU A 65 12.61 -8.76 27.99
C LEU A 65 13.07 -7.32 27.70
N ALA A 66 14.33 -7.18 27.31
CA ALA A 66 14.93 -5.91 26.91
C ALA A 66 15.71 -6.04 25.60
N GLY A 67 15.92 -4.89 24.93
CA GLY A 67 16.72 -4.80 23.72
C GLY A 67 16.25 -5.75 22.62
N LYS A 68 17.22 -6.38 21.93
CA LYS A 68 16.94 -7.29 20.80
C LYS A 68 16.00 -8.45 21.17
N ALA A 69 16.17 -9.04 22.35
CA ALA A 69 15.37 -10.17 22.78
C ALA A 69 13.87 -9.82 22.87
N ARG A 70 13.55 -8.60 23.32
CA ARG A 70 12.16 -8.10 23.35
C ARG A 70 11.58 -7.94 21.96
N VAL A 71 12.34 -7.31 21.05
CA VAL A 71 11.91 -7.08 19.66
C VAL A 71 11.66 -8.40 18.95
N ASP A 72 12.63 -9.33 19.02
CA ASP A 72 12.51 -10.64 18.36
C ASP A 72 11.27 -11.41 18.86
N ALA A 73 10.99 -11.37 20.17
CA ALA A 73 9.83 -12.04 20.74
C ALA A 73 8.50 -11.38 20.33
N GLY A 74 8.45 -10.05 20.28
CA GLY A 74 7.29 -9.31 19.76
C GLY A 74 7.03 -9.59 18.28
N GLU A 75 8.08 -9.60 17.44
CA GLU A 75 7.97 -9.94 16.03
C GLU A 75 7.52 -11.39 15.80
N LYS A 76 7.97 -12.32 16.65
CA LYS A 76 7.50 -13.70 16.61
C LYS A 76 5.99 -13.79 16.88
N ASN A 77 5.46 -12.95 17.76
CA ASN A 77 4.02 -12.90 18.05
C ASN A 77 3.21 -12.18 16.96
N MET A 78 3.85 -11.36 16.12
CA MET A 78 3.21 -10.65 15.00
C MET A 78 3.07 -11.49 13.72
N LYS A 79 3.92 -12.52 13.56
CA LYS A 79 3.95 -13.40 12.38
C LYS A 79 3.00 -14.57 12.54
#